data_AF-K0W6D0-F1
#
_entry.id   AF-K0W6D0-F1
#
_cell.length_a   1.000
_cell.length_b   1.000
_cell.length_c   1.000
_cell.angle_alpha   90.00
_cell.angle_beta   90.00
_cell.angle_gamma   90.00
#
_symmetry.space_group_name_H-M   'P 1'
#
loop_
_entity.id
_entity.type
_entity.pdbx_description
1 polymer ?
#
loop_
_entity_poly.entity_id
_entity_poly.type
_entity_poly.pdbx_seq_one_letter_code
_entity_poly.pdbx_strand_id
1 'polypeptide(L)'
;MAGTYEIFAVGRCMGGLVPESTTLQADATAEILPGNIVAVVLDARGPFQELRGMLDTHGSIGVIKLYLGKTETAAGEEVFLLGQLNPPLVFAVPMASLLAMHRIVARVCEEPPPEDETEEAKAVLAAQLDLMSPFLCESEPVAPVGPDWRPVDLDALIRSTERLEQVDA
;
A
#
# COMPACT_ATOMS: atom_id res chain seq x y z
N MET A 1 -12.65 16.61 1.59
CA MET A 1 -12.09 15.50 2.39
C MET A 1 -12.98 14.25 2.36
N ALA A 2 -13.85 14.08 1.36
CA ALA A 2 -14.53 12.81 1.15
C ALA A 2 -13.63 11.97 0.25
N GLY A 3 -13.13 10.82 0.73
CA GLY A 3 -12.31 9.92 -0.08
C GLY A 3 -10.95 9.55 0.53
N THR A 4 -10.45 10.30 1.51
CA THR A 4 -9.18 9.98 2.18
C THR A 4 -9.37 9.18 3.46
N TYR A 5 -8.36 8.39 3.81
CA TYR A 5 -8.28 7.66 5.07
C TYR A 5 -6.83 7.49 5.51
N GLU A 6 -6.61 7.15 6.78
CA GLU A 6 -5.29 6.94 7.33
C GLU A 6 -4.93 5.45 7.36
N ILE A 7 -3.66 5.16 7.09
CA ILE A 7 -3.08 3.82 7.23
C ILE A 7 -1.76 3.93 7.98
N PHE A 8 -1.53 3.01 8.90
CA PHE A 8 -0.29 2.94 9.66
C PHE A 8 0.69 1.99 8.98
N ALA A 9 1.84 2.51 8.54
CA ALA A 9 2.85 1.71 7.87
C ALA A 9 3.69 0.93 8.89
N VAL A 10 3.58 -0.40 8.84
CA VAL A 10 4.35 -1.32 9.68
C VAL A 10 5.43 -2.00 8.83
N GLY A 11 6.65 -2.08 9.37
CA GLY A 11 7.81 -2.67 8.70
C GLY A 11 8.55 -1.70 7.78
N ARG A 12 9.64 -2.20 7.18
CA ARG A 12 10.64 -1.38 6.46
C ARG A 12 10.69 -1.64 4.96
N CYS A 13 9.59 -2.14 4.39
CA CYS A 13 9.58 -2.63 3.00
C CYS A 13 9.87 -1.51 1.97
N MET A 14 9.59 -0.26 2.29
CA MET A 14 9.86 0.90 1.44
C MET A 14 11.21 1.58 1.74
N GLY A 15 12.08 0.95 2.54
CA GLY A 15 13.39 1.52 2.88
C GLY A 15 13.25 2.88 3.56
N GLY A 16 14.10 3.84 3.19
CA GLY A 16 14.02 5.22 3.69
C GLY A 16 12.87 6.05 3.10
N LEU A 17 12.21 5.56 2.04
CA LEU A 17 11.15 6.32 1.35
C LEU A 17 9.86 6.41 2.18
N VAL A 18 9.59 5.41 3.03
CA VAL A 18 8.53 5.45 4.03
C VAL A 18 9.13 4.90 5.32
N PRO A 19 9.40 5.76 6.32
CA PRO A 19 9.86 5.31 7.61
C PRO A 19 8.89 4.32 8.26
N GLU A 20 9.44 3.45 9.09
CA GLU A 20 8.64 2.53 9.89
C GLU A 20 7.81 3.30 10.92
N SER A 21 6.59 2.85 11.18
CA SER A 21 5.66 3.48 12.13
C SER A 21 5.19 4.88 11.70
N THR A 22 5.18 5.16 10.40
CA THR A 22 4.60 6.40 9.85
C THR A 22 3.10 6.22 9.57
N THR A 23 2.31 7.21 9.95
CA THR A 23 0.91 7.32 9.51
C THR A 23 0.86 7.98 8.13
N LEU A 24 0.22 7.34 7.18
CA LEU A 24 0.07 7.80 5.81
C LEU A 24 -1.39 8.12 5.52
N GLN A 25 -1.62 9.13 4.68
CA GLN A 25 -2.93 9.43 4.14
C GLN A 25 -3.06 8.84 2.73
N ALA A 26 -4.01 7.93 2.58
CA ALA A 26 -4.43 7.39 1.29
C ALA A 26 -5.64 8.17 0.74
N ASP A 27 -5.75 8.29 -0.57
CA ASP A 27 -6.90 8.85 -1.28
C ASP A 27 -7.50 7.79 -2.21
N ALA A 28 -8.75 7.39 -1.93
CA ALA A 28 -9.50 6.39 -2.67
C ALA A 28 -10.17 6.93 -3.94
N THR A 29 -9.94 8.19 -4.29
CA THR A 29 -10.48 8.87 -5.47
C THR A 29 -9.40 9.37 -6.42
N ALA A 30 -8.16 9.48 -5.94
CA ALA A 30 -7.04 9.99 -6.73
C ALA A 30 -6.57 8.98 -7.79
N GLU A 31 -6.27 9.49 -8.98
CA GLU A 31 -5.60 8.73 -10.02
C GLU A 31 -4.18 8.34 -9.58
N ILE A 32 -3.74 7.19 -10.10
CA ILE A 32 -2.47 6.56 -9.78
C ILE A 32 -1.58 6.59 -11.02
N LEU A 33 -0.37 7.12 -10.85
CA LEU A 33 0.67 7.23 -11.88
C LEU A 33 1.91 6.43 -11.48
N PRO A 34 2.68 5.87 -12.44
CA PRO A 34 3.97 5.26 -12.15
C PRO A 34 4.87 6.16 -11.29
N GLY A 35 5.53 5.57 -10.31
CA GLY A 35 6.31 6.28 -9.30
C GLY A 35 5.50 6.76 -8.09
N ASN A 36 4.16 6.65 -8.09
CA ASN A 36 3.36 6.95 -6.90
C ASN A 36 3.48 5.84 -5.86
N ILE A 37 3.46 6.22 -4.58
CA ILE A 37 3.31 5.29 -3.48
C ILE A 37 1.82 4.95 -3.34
N VAL A 38 1.50 3.68 -3.16
CA VAL A 38 0.12 3.19 -3.06
C VAL A 38 -0.07 2.31 -1.82
N ALA A 39 -1.24 2.42 -1.20
CA ALA A 39 -1.78 1.42 -0.30
C ALA A 39 -2.47 0.34 -1.14
N VAL A 40 -2.10 -0.92 -0.92
CA VAL A 40 -2.59 -2.07 -1.68
C VAL A 40 -3.20 -3.06 -0.72
N VAL A 41 -4.40 -3.51 -1.03
CA VAL A 41 -5.12 -4.51 -0.23
C VAL A 41 -5.33 -5.74 -1.09
N LEU A 42 -4.76 -6.86 -0.67
CA LEU A 42 -4.82 -8.14 -1.39
C LEU A 42 -5.88 -9.06 -0.80
N ASP A 43 -6.56 -9.84 -1.64
CA ASP A 43 -7.40 -10.95 -1.19
C ASP A 43 -6.49 -12.10 -0.70
N ALA A 44 -6.60 -12.41 0.59
CA ALA A 44 -5.76 -13.41 1.23
C ALA A 44 -6.15 -14.86 0.88
N ARG A 45 -7.21 -15.07 0.10
CA ARG A 45 -7.61 -16.38 -0.45
C ARG A 45 -6.99 -16.67 -1.82
N GLY A 46 -6.28 -15.69 -2.38
CA GLY A 46 -5.67 -15.77 -3.71
C GLY A 46 -4.22 -16.28 -3.71
N PRO A 47 -3.47 -16.04 -4.81
CA PRO A 47 -2.09 -16.49 -4.97
C PRO A 47 -1.11 -15.90 -3.93
N PHE A 48 -1.53 -14.87 -3.21
CA PHE A 48 -0.77 -14.21 -2.15
C PHE A 48 -1.04 -14.75 -0.74
N GLN A 49 -1.74 -15.89 -0.61
CA GLN A 49 -2.08 -16.47 0.69
C GLN A 49 -0.87 -16.72 1.61
N GLU A 50 0.32 -16.96 1.06
CA GLU A 50 1.53 -17.17 1.85
C GLU A 50 2.06 -15.88 2.50
N LEU A 51 1.64 -14.71 2.00
CA LEU A 51 1.95 -13.40 2.60
C LEU A 51 1.11 -13.10 3.86
N ARG A 52 0.12 -13.96 4.19
CA ARG A 52 -0.75 -13.80 5.36
C ARG A 52 0.00 -13.70 6.68
N GLY A 53 1.13 -14.38 6.81
CA GLY A 53 1.93 -14.37 8.04
C GLY A 53 2.61 -13.04 8.36
N MET A 54 2.56 -12.05 7.45
CA MET A 54 3.28 -10.79 7.62
C MET A 54 2.38 -9.62 8.04
N LEU A 55 1.07 -9.64 7.76
CA LEU A 55 0.24 -8.42 7.76
C LEU A 55 -1.28 -8.71 7.91
N ASP A 56 -1.68 -9.70 8.73
CA ASP A 56 -3.10 -10.08 8.84
C ASP A 56 -3.91 -9.08 9.69
N THR A 57 -4.88 -8.45 9.04
CA THR A 57 -6.15 -8.09 9.68
C THR A 57 -7.30 -8.63 8.83
N HIS A 58 -8.06 -9.57 9.40
CA HIS A 58 -9.35 -10.05 8.89
C HIS A 58 -9.33 -10.62 7.45
N GLY A 59 -8.29 -11.36 7.07
CA GLY A 59 -8.27 -12.05 5.78
C GLY A 59 -8.03 -11.14 4.57
N SER A 60 -7.51 -9.94 4.82
CA SER A 60 -6.96 -9.03 3.83
C SER A 60 -5.55 -8.63 4.22
N ILE A 61 -4.70 -8.37 3.24
CA ILE A 61 -3.29 -7.99 3.47
C ILE A 61 -3.08 -6.58 2.94
N GLY A 62 -2.83 -5.63 3.85
CA GLY A 62 -2.52 -4.24 3.51
C GLY A 62 -1.02 -3.99 3.42
N VAL A 63 -0.51 -3.63 2.24
CA VAL A 63 0.91 -3.27 2.02
C VAL A 63 1.05 -1.88 1.42
N ILE A 64 2.18 -1.23 1.70
CA ILE A 64 2.62 -0.03 0.99
C ILE A 64 3.64 -0.44 -0.08
N LYS A 65 3.44 0.02 -1.31
CA LYS A 65 4.30 -0.28 -2.46
C LYS A 65 4.49 0.94 -3.36
N LEU A 66 5.53 0.90 -4.19
CA LEU A 66 5.70 1.81 -5.32
C LEU A 66 4.92 1.28 -6.51
N TYR A 67 3.99 2.04 -7.08
CA TYR A 67 3.34 1.64 -8.32
C TYR A 67 4.29 1.86 -9.49
N LEU A 68 4.57 0.81 -10.26
CA LEU A 68 5.52 0.85 -11.38
C LEU A 68 4.82 0.91 -12.74
N GLY A 69 3.54 0.55 -12.79
CA GLY A 69 2.76 0.49 -14.01
C GLY A 69 1.89 -0.76 -14.06
N LYS A 70 1.27 -1.01 -15.22
CA LYS A 70 0.47 -2.21 -15.47
C LYS A 70 0.87 -2.86 -16.78
N THR A 71 0.66 -4.17 -16.87
CA THR A 71 0.88 -4.98 -18.06
C THR A 71 -0.16 -6.09 -18.12
N GLU A 72 -0.04 -7.00 -19.09
CA GLU A 72 -0.93 -8.14 -19.25
C GLU A 72 -0.14 -9.44 -19.23
N THR A 73 -0.71 -10.49 -18.63
CA THR A 73 -0.16 -11.85 -18.76
C THR A 73 -0.33 -12.37 -20.19
N ALA A 74 0.35 -13.46 -20.52
CA ALA A 74 0.15 -14.14 -21.81
C ALA A 74 -1.30 -14.62 -22.04
N ALA A 75 -2.10 -14.75 -20.98
CA ALA A 75 -3.52 -15.09 -21.05
C ALA A 75 -4.44 -13.86 -21.16
N GLY A 76 -3.89 -12.64 -21.21
CA GLY A 76 -4.63 -11.38 -21.29
C GLY A 76 -5.17 -10.88 -19.95
N GLU A 77 -4.66 -11.38 -18.82
CA GLU A 77 -5.05 -10.89 -17.49
C GLU A 77 -4.26 -9.61 -17.16
N GLU A 78 -4.96 -8.53 -16.80
CA GLU A 78 -4.33 -7.30 -16.34
C GLU A 78 -3.61 -7.52 -15.00
N VAL A 79 -2.34 -7.11 -14.95
CA VAL A 79 -1.48 -7.20 -13.77
C VAL A 79 -0.86 -5.84 -13.44
N PHE A 80 -0.83 -5.51 -12.16
CA PHE A 80 -0.18 -4.33 -11.62
C PHE A 80 1.25 -4.69 -11.20
N LEU A 81 2.22 -3.89 -11.63
CA LEU A 81 3.61 -4.01 -11.20
C LEU A 81 3.84 -3.12 -9.98
N LEU A 82 4.25 -3.74 -8.87
CA LEU A 82 4.43 -3.09 -7.58
C LEU A 82 5.86 -3.29 -7.07
N GLY A 83 6.56 -2.20 -6.80
CA GLY A 83 7.91 -2.17 -6.26
C GLY A 83 7.94 -2.17 -4.74
N GLN A 84 8.89 -2.90 -4.20
CA GLN A 84 9.37 -2.80 -2.82
C GLN A 84 10.85 -2.41 -2.88
N LEU A 85 11.29 -1.55 -1.97
CA LEU A 85 12.66 -1.02 -1.99
C LEU A 85 13.60 -1.76 -1.04
N ASN A 86 13.09 -2.47 -0.04
CA ASN A 86 13.91 -3.14 0.95
C ASN A 86 13.31 -4.51 1.40
N PRO A 87 13.86 -5.64 0.92
CA PRO A 87 14.78 -5.72 -0.22
C PRO A 87 14.11 -5.26 -1.53
N PRO A 88 14.89 -4.79 -2.53
CA PRO A 88 14.38 -4.44 -3.86
C PRO A 88 13.69 -5.62 -4.54
N LEU A 89 12.38 -5.54 -4.74
CA LEU A 89 11.56 -6.60 -5.34
C LEU A 89 10.45 -5.99 -6.18
N VAL A 90 10.09 -6.65 -7.29
CA VAL A 90 8.92 -6.32 -8.10
C VAL A 90 7.90 -7.45 -7.99
N PHE A 91 6.69 -7.09 -7.62
CA PHE A 91 5.54 -7.98 -7.55
C PHE A 91 4.64 -7.73 -8.76
N ALA A 92 4.28 -8.78 -9.48
CA ALA A 92 3.18 -8.74 -10.44
C ALA A 92 1.91 -9.19 -9.71
N VAL A 93 0.94 -8.29 -9.57
CA VAL A 93 -0.31 -8.55 -8.86
C VAL A 93 -1.47 -8.54 -9.85
N PRO A 94 -2.12 -9.69 -10.10
CA PRO A 94 -3.29 -9.73 -10.96
C PRO A 94 -4.44 -8.91 -10.39
N MET A 95 -5.20 -8.25 -11.26
CA MET A 95 -6.35 -7.43 -10.86
C MET A 95 -7.36 -8.24 -10.01
N ALA A 96 -7.56 -9.52 -10.32
CA ALA A 96 -8.45 -10.40 -9.57
C ALA A 96 -8.02 -10.65 -8.11
N SER A 97 -6.77 -10.34 -7.76
CA SER A 97 -6.22 -10.48 -6.40
C SER A 97 -6.26 -9.17 -5.59
N LEU A 98 -6.66 -8.05 -6.20
CA LEU A 98 -6.76 -6.74 -5.54
C LEU A 98 -8.17 -6.52 -4.99
N LEU A 99 -8.26 -6.27 -3.68
CA LEU A 99 -9.46 -5.72 -3.05
C LEU A 99 -9.49 -4.20 -3.16
N ALA A 100 -8.32 -3.56 -3.04
CA ALA A 100 -8.17 -2.12 -3.21
C ALA A 100 -6.74 -1.71 -3.59
N MET A 101 -6.62 -0.57 -4.26
CA MET A 101 -5.35 0.11 -4.52
C MET A 101 -5.58 1.62 -4.58
N HIS A 102 -4.98 2.35 -3.65
CA HIS A 102 -5.22 3.78 -3.45
C HIS A 102 -3.90 4.54 -3.33
N ARG A 103 -3.86 5.77 -3.87
CA ARG A 103 -2.65 6.60 -3.83
C ARG A 103 -2.40 7.13 -2.42
N ILE A 104 -1.14 7.05 -1.97
CA ILE A 104 -0.69 7.81 -0.80
C ILE A 104 -0.41 9.25 -1.23
N VAL A 105 -1.08 10.20 -0.59
CA VAL A 105 -1.04 11.63 -0.94
C VAL A 105 -0.29 12.48 0.09
N ALA A 106 -0.16 12.01 1.32
CA ALA A 106 0.57 12.70 2.38
C ALA A 106 1.06 11.74 3.47
N ARG A 107 2.03 12.20 4.25
CA ARG A 107 2.35 11.66 5.57
C ARG A 107 1.64 12.50 6.62
N VAL A 108 1.04 11.86 7.62
CA VAL A 108 0.26 12.51 8.67
C VAL A 108 1.10 12.57 9.93
N CYS A 109 1.18 13.75 10.54
CA CYS A 109 1.82 13.96 11.85
C CYS A 109 3.32 13.58 11.92
N GLU A 110 4.12 13.95 10.92
CA GLU A 110 5.58 13.94 11.06
C GLU A 110 6.08 15.34 11.44
N GLU A 111 6.85 15.43 12.54
CA GLU A 111 7.86 16.47 12.66
C GLU A 111 8.81 16.37 11.45
N PRO A 112 9.37 17.48 10.94
CA PRO A 112 10.28 17.41 9.81
C PRO A 112 11.37 16.37 10.11
N PRO A 113 11.72 15.51 9.14
CA PRO A 113 12.75 14.51 9.37
C PRO A 113 13.98 15.22 9.91
N PRO A 114 14.68 14.66 10.92
CA PRO A 114 15.92 15.24 11.37
C PRO A 114 16.83 15.43 10.15
N GLU A 115 17.43 16.62 10.01
CA GLU A 115 18.28 16.99 8.85
C GLU A 115 19.48 16.05 8.65
N ASP A 116 19.70 15.10 9.56
CA ASP A 116 20.73 14.07 9.57
C ASP A 116 20.37 12.80 8.78
N GLU A 117 19.68 12.91 7.64
CA GLU A 117 19.75 11.81 6.67
C GLU A 117 21.18 11.75 6.13
N THR A 118 21.92 10.73 6.55
CA THR A 118 23.31 10.53 6.12
C THR A 118 23.38 10.42 4.60
N GLU A 119 24.46 10.93 4.00
CA GLU A 119 24.70 10.79 2.55
C GLU A 119 24.69 9.31 2.12
N GLU A 120 25.06 8.40 3.03
CA GLU A 120 24.95 6.96 2.84
C GLU A 120 23.49 6.51 2.70
N ALA A 121 22.57 6.96 3.57
CA ALA A 121 21.15 6.60 3.48
C ALA A 121 20.52 7.09 2.16
N LYS A 122 20.87 8.30 1.71
CA LYS A 122 20.43 8.84 0.42
C LYS A 122 20.98 8.02 -0.75
N ALA A 123 22.26 7.63 -0.71
CA ALA A 123 22.87 6.80 -1.73
C ALA A 123 22.22 5.41 -1.82
N VAL A 124 21.89 4.80 -0.66
CA VAL A 124 21.15 3.53 -0.61
C VAL A 124 19.76 3.68 -1.22
N LEU A 125 19.00 4.71 -0.85
CA LEU A 125 17.67 4.95 -1.43
C LEU A 125 17.75 5.19 -2.94
N ALA A 126 18.71 5.97 -3.41
CA ALA A 126 18.92 6.22 -4.84
C ALA A 126 19.21 4.92 -5.60
N ALA A 127 20.07 4.05 -5.06
CA ALA A 127 20.36 2.75 -5.66
C ALA A 127 19.12 1.84 -5.68
N GLN A 128 18.30 1.85 -4.62
CA GLN A 128 17.05 1.08 -4.57
C GLN A 128 16.03 1.57 -5.61
N LEU A 129 15.90 2.89 -5.81
CA LEU A 129 15.03 3.46 -6.84
C LEU A 129 15.55 3.19 -8.25
N ASP A 130 16.87 3.26 -8.47
CA ASP A 130 17.49 2.94 -9.76
C ASP A 130 17.21 1.48 -10.17
N LEU A 131 17.24 0.55 -9.21
CA LEU A 131 16.86 -0.86 -9.46
C LEU A 131 15.39 -1.04 -9.87
N MET A 132 14.50 -0.10 -9.52
CA MET A 132 13.10 -0.13 -9.98
C MET A 132 12.94 0.46 -11.38
N SER A 133 13.87 1.31 -11.83
CA SER A 133 13.75 2.07 -13.07
C SER A 133 13.46 1.23 -14.32
N PRO A 134 13.99 0.00 -14.52
CA PRO A 134 13.69 -0.80 -15.72
C PRO A 134 12.23 -1.29 -15.77
N PHE A 135 11.53 -1.26 -14.64
CA PHE A 135 10.17 -1.76 -14.49
C PHE A 135 9.12 -0.65 -14.50
N LEU A 136 9.54 0.63 -14.56
CA LEU A 136 8.63 1.74 -14.76
C LEU A 136 8.05 1.65 -16.17
N CYS A 137 6.78 1.28 -16.25
CA CYS A 137 6.05 1.27 -17.52
C CYS A 137 5.41 2.64 -17.73
N GLU A 138 5.68 3.25 -18.88
CA GLU A 138 4.83 4.33 -19.36
C GLU A 138 3.40 3.80 -19.46
N SER A 139 2.50 4.37 -18.67
CA SER A 139 1.09 3.97 -18.61
C SER A 139 0.24 5.20 -18.38
N GLU A 140 -0.97 5.17 -18.93
CA GLU A 140 -1.99 6.16 -18.63
C GLU A 140 -2.33 6.15 -17.13
N PRO A 141 -2.77 7.28 -16.56
CA PRO A 141 -3.29 7.31 -15.19
C PRO A 141 -4.33 6.21 -14.98
N VAL A 142 -4.22 5.50 -13.86
CA VAL A 142 -5.16 4.44 -13.52
C VAL A 142 -6.10 4.92 -12.42
N ALA A 143 -7.38 4.60 -12.55
CA ALA A 143 -8.38 4.83 -11.52
C ALA A 143 -8.07 4.01 -10.24
N PRO A 144 -8.48 4.48 -9.05
CA PRO A 144 -8.34 3.70 -7.83
C PRO A 144 -9.10 2.36 -7.94
N VAL A 145 -8.50 1.30 -7.42
CA VAL A 145 -9.16 -0.02 -7.32
C VAL A 145 -9.90 -0.09 -5.99
N GLY A 146 -11.16 -0.53 -6.01
CA GLY A 146 -11.96 -0.68 -4.80
C GLY A 146 -12.20 0.65 -4.06
N PRO A 147 -12.73 1.71 -4.72
CA PRO A 147 -12.82 3.06 -4.14
C PRO A 147 -13.68 3.16 -2.88
N ASP A 148 -14.56 2.18 -2.64
CA ASP A 148 -15.39 2.08 -1.44
C ASP A 148 -14.70 1.35 -0.28
N TRP A 149 -13.57 0.69 -0.52
CA TRP A 149 -12.83 -0.05 0.51
C TRP A 149 -12.25 0.90 1.54
N ARG A 150 -12.43 0.60 2.83
CA ARG A 150 -11.84 1.34 3.94
C ARG A 150 -11.24 0.37 4.96
N PRO A 151 -10.22 0.79 5.73
CA PRO A 151 -9.77 0.02 6.87
C PRO A 151 -10.93 -0.16 7.84
N VAL A 152 -11.06 -1.34 8.44
CA VAL A 152 -12.04 -1.57 9.50
C VAL A 152 -11.56 -0.82 10.74
N ASP A 153 -12.37 0.11 11.25
CA ASP A 153 -12.14 0.71 12.56
C ASP A 153 -12.44 -0.33 13.64
N LEU A 154 -11.38 -0.97 14.12
CA LEU A 154 -11.47 -2.04 15.11
C LEU A 154 -12.06 -1.54 16.43
N ASP A 155 -11.78 -0.29 16.82
CA ASP A 155 -12.32 0.30 18.03
C ASP A 155 -13.83 0.56 17.89
N ALA A 156 -14.28 1.01 16.71
CA ALA A 156 -15.69 1.14 16.42
C ALA A 156 -16.41 -0.21 16.40
N LEU A 157 -15.76 -1.24 15.85
CA LEU A 157 -16.30 -2.60 15.82
C LEU A 157 -16.43 -3.15 17.24
N ILE A 158 -15.37 -3.11 18.07
CA ILE A 158 -15.39 -3.57 19.47
C ILE A 158 -16.49 -2.87 20.27
N ARG A 159 -16.57 -1.53 20.19
CA ARG A 159 -17.64 -0.76 20.85
C ARG A 159 -19.04 -1.16 20.38
N SER A 160 -19.19 -1.55 19.11
CA SER A 160 -20.48 -2.01 18.57
C SER A 160 -20.86 -3.39 19.11
N THR A 161 -19.90 -4.31 19.25
CA THR A 161 -20.13 -5.65 19.79
C THR A 161 -20.47 -5.61 21.28
N GLU A 162 -19.76 -4.82 22.07
CA GLU A 162 -20.06 -4.61 23.50
C GLU A 162 -21.45 -4.01 23.73
N ARG A 163 -21.91 -3.13 22.84
CA ARG A 163 -23.29 -2.60 22.88
C ARG A 163 -24.34 -3.66 22.55
N LEU A 164 -24.07 -4.54 21.61
CA LEU A 164 -25.01 -5.62 21.25
C LEU A 164 -25.15 -6.63 22.40
N GLU A 165 -24.05 -6.97 23.09
CA GLU A 165 -24.09 -7.85 24.26
C GLU A 165 -24.84 -7.24 25.46
N GLN A 166 -24.90 -5.91 25.56
CA GLN A 166 -25.69 -5.21 26.60
C GLN A 166 -27.18 -5.07 26.28
N VAL A 167 -27.60 -5.25 25.02
CA VAL A 167 -29.01 -5.17 24.61
C VAL A 167 -29.73 -6.51 24.83
N ASP A 168 -28.98 -7.62 24.88
CA ASP A 168 -29.49 -8.97 25.16
C ASP A 168 -29.42 -9.38 26.65
N ALA A 169 -29.14 -8.42 27.57
CA ALA A 169 -29.04 -8.63 29.02
C ALA A 169 -30.22 -8.05 29.82
#